data_AF-X1TY79-F1
#
_entry.id   AF-X1TY79-F1
#
_cell.length_a   1.000
_cell.length_b   1.000
_cell.length_c   1.000
_cell.angle_alpha   90.00
_cell.angle_beta   90.00
_cell.angle_gamma   90.00
#
_symmetry.space_group_name_H-M   'P 1'
#
loop_
_entity.id
_entity.type
_entity.pdbx_description
1 polymer ?
#
loop_
_entity_poly.entity_id
_entity_poly.type
_entity_poly.pdbx_seq_one_letter_code
_entity_poly.pdbx_strand_id
1 'polypeptide(L)'
;MFDYNLGGYDSDNPENSEFVSIFDISGDVLKEGLRLVEFQDITLDLGSFVSDVIGPIVGQIQEITEPIQPIIDVLTYPIPVISDLGPDLTLLDIAGYLGGVDPRLLHAIADVITLINSIPNPDTAETLLLNFGDMTIYKAVYNEFGDIISEDSFTEFDLSDPNSDPEAMLDTVMDNADKLISMAEEVFGDNWFTNTLDDMVGTAADIMDSMQSKGAGGSKFAFPIFEDPAQVFGLLMGKPAVLVTYDMPPLTFEFEYTQFFPF
;
A
#
# COMPACT_ATOMS: atom_id res chain seq x y z
N MET A 1 16.41 -8.90 7.74
CA MET A 1 17.76 -8.32 7.92
C MET A 1 18.55 -8.71 6.69
N PHE A 2 18.93 -7.73 5.87
CA PHE A 2 19.72 -7.95 4.66
C PHE A 2 21.18 -8.18 5.04
N ASP A 3 21.82 -9.13 4.39
CA ASP A 3 23.23 -9.48 4.61
C ASP A 3 24.03 -8.95 3.41
N TYR A 4 24.84 -7.91 3.66
CA TYR A 4 25.55 -7.17 2.60
C TYR A 4 26.97 -7.72 2.43
N ASN A 5 27.10 -8.72 1.56
CA ASN A 5 28.39 -9.36 1.30
C ASN A 5 28.77 -9.34 -0.19
N LEU A 6 30.08 -9.28 -0.45
CA LEU A 6 30.69 -9.33 -1.77
C LEU A 6 31.44 -10.65 -1.92
N GLY A 7 31.18 -11.39 -3.00
CA GLY A 7 31.74 -12.72 -3.15
C GLY A 7 31.40 -13.40 -4.47
N GLY A 8 32.07 -14.51 -4.73
CA GLY A 8 31.74 -15.37 -5.86
C GLY A 8 30.55 -16.25 -5.51
N TYR A 9 29.41 -16.05 -6.17
CA TYR A 9 28.25 -16.93 -6.04
C TYR A 9 28.49 -18.21 -6.85
N ASP A 10 28.59 -19.36 -6.17
CA ASP A 10 28.62 -20.67 -6.82
C ASP A 10 27.19 -21.14 -7.08
N SER A 11 26.76 -21.04 -8.34
CA SER A 11 25.41 -21.41 -8.75
C SER A 11 25.14 -22.91 -8.68
N ASP A 12 26.19 -23.75 -8.67
CA ASP A 12 26.07 -25.22 -8.60
C ASP A 12 26.07 -25.72 -7.15
N ASN A 13 26.72 -24.99 -6.24
CA ASN A 13 26.69 -25.27 -4.80
C ASN A 13 26.73 -23.98 -3.95
N PRO A 14 25.57 -23.41 -3.59
CA PRO A 14 25.52 -22.12 -2.90
C PRO A 14 26.20 -22.13 -1.53
N GLU A 15 26.33 -23.28 -0.85
CA GLU A 15 27.03 -23.39 0.45
C GLU A 15 28.55 -23.23 0.36
N ASN A 16 29.13 -23.34 -0.84
CA ASN A 16 30.56 -23.08 -1.09
C ASN A 16 30.85 -21.62 -1.47
N SER A 17 29.82 -20.76 -1.53
CA SER A 17 30.03 -19.36 -1.87
C SER A 17 30.81 -18.67 -0.75
N GLU A 18 31.99 -18.14 -1.08
CA GLU A 18 32.77 -17.31 -0.16
C GLU A 18 32.31 -15.86 -0.29
N PHE A 19 31.80 -15.34 0.82
CA PHE A 19 31.29 -13.99 0.94
C PHE A 19 32.13 -13.22 1.96
N VAL A 20 32.61 -12.05 1.58
CA VAL A 20 33.28 -11.09 2.47
C VAL A 20 32.29 -9.98 2.75
N SER A 21 32.13 -9.58 4.01
CA SER A 21 31.26 -8.45 4.31
C SER A 21 31.76 -7.20 3.62
N ILE A 22 30.85 -6.42 3.02
CA ILE A 22 31.23 -5.14 2.42
C ILE A 22 31.87 -4.21 3.46
N PHE A 23 31.49 -4.35 4.73
CA PHE A 23 32.02 -3.57 5.85
C PHE A 23 33.41 -4.01 6.34
N ASP A 24 33.87 -5.20 5.93
CA ASP A 24 35.24 -5.68 6.21
C ASP A 24 36.25 -5.17 5.16
N ILE A 25 35.78 -4.52 4.09
CA ILE A 25 36.63 -3.95 3.04
C ILE A 25 37.14 -2.58 3.50
N SER A 26 38.45 -2.38 3.41
CA SER A 26 39.10 -1.14 3.89
C SER A 26 38.56 0.12 3.17
N GLY A 27 38.29 1.17 3.94
CA GLY A 27 37.52 2.36 3.54
C GLY A 27 38.02 3.10 2.29
N ASP A 28 39.32 3.08 1.97
CA ASP A 28 39.85 3.70 0.74
C ASP A 28 39.31 3.02 -0.53
N VAL A 29 39.11 1.71 -0.50
CA VAL A 29 38.66 0.92 -1.67
C VAL A 29 37.17 1.10 -1.92
N LEU A 30 36.37 1.22 -0.86
CA LEU A 30 34.94 1.52 -0.96
C LEU A 30 34.72 2.97 -1.37
N LYS A 31 35.50 3.92 -0.83
CA LYS A 31 35.40 5.34 -1.18
C LYS A 31 35.75 5.62 -2.65
N GLU A 32 36.77 4.95 -3.18
CA GLU A 32 37.18 5.12 -4.58
C GLU A 32 36.37 4.24 -5.55
N GLY A 33 35.83 3.11 -5.09
CA GLY A 33 35.17 2.11 -5.93
C GLY A 33 33.64 2.15 -5.94
N LEU A 34 33.00 2.68 -4.90
CA LEU A 34 31.56 2.79 -4.83
C LEU A 34 31.07 3.94 -5.73
N ARG A 35 30.29 3.60 -6.76
CA ARG A 35 29.80 4.59 -7.73
C ARG A 35 28.30 4.80 -7.66
N LEU A 36 27.55 3.72 -7.42
CA LEU A 36 26.11 3.70 -7.49
C LEU A 36 25.57 2.60 -6.58
N VAL A 37 24.61 2.95 -5.72
CA VAL A 37 23.78 2.01 -4.98
C VAL A 37 22.35 2.41 -5.26
N GLU A 38 21.59 1.52 -5.90
CA GLU A 38 20.21 1.77 -6.25
C GLU A 38 19.39 0.48 -6.27
N PHE A 39 18.11 0.59 -5.98
CA PHE A 39 17.13 -0.40 -6.35
C PHE A 39 16.69 -0.10 -7.79
N GLN A 40 16.73 -1.11 -8.66
CA GLN A 40 16.33 -0.96 -10.06
C GLN A 40 15.00 -1.66 -10.30
N ASP A 41 14.18 -1.08 -11.18
CA ASP A 41 12.95 -1.65 -11.70
C ASP A 41 12.01 -2.18 -10.59
N ILE A 42 11.79 -1.35 -9.58
CA ILE A 42 10.88 -1.71 -8.48
C ILE A 42 9.49 -1.80 -9.07
N THR A 43 8.96 -3.02 -9.13
CA THR A 43 7.68 -3.30 -9.76
C THR A 43 6.81 -4.12 -8.82
N LEU A 44 5.53 -3.74 -8.73
CA LEU A 44 4.50 -4.51 -8.04
C LEU A 44 3.52 -5.07 -9.07
N ASP A 45 3.17 -6.35 -8.92
CA ASP A 45 2.02 -6.90 -9.63
C ASP A 45 0.74 -6.62 -8.82
N LEU A 46 -0.08 -5.68 -9.30
CA LEU A 46 -1.36 -5.31 -8.71
C LEU A 46 -2.37 -6.46 -8.77
N GLY A 47 -2.27 -7.35 -9.77
CA GLY A 47 -3.12 -8.54 -9.84
C GLY A 47 -2.88 -9.44 -8.64
N SER A 48 -1.61 -9.81 -8.43
CA SER A 48 -1.19 -10.61 -7.27
C SER A 48 -1.41 -9.87 -5.94
N PHE A 49 -1.20 -8.55 -5.87
CA PHE A 49 -1.48 -7.77 -4.65
C PHE A 49 -2.96 -7.82 -4.25
N VAL A 50 -3.87 -7.59 -5.19
CA VAL A 50 -5.31 -7.65 -4.94
C VAL A 50 -5.72 -9.06 -4.50
N SER A 51 -5.22 -10.11 -5.15
CA SER A 51 -5.64 -11.47 -4.81
C SER A 51 -5.00 -12.02 -3.53
N ASP A 52 -3.72 -11.73 -3.28
CA ASP A 52 -2.93 -12.40 -2.23
C ASP A 52 -2.87 -11.58 -0.95
N VAL A 53 -2.97 -10.25 -1.04
CA VAL A 53 -2.94 -9.35 0.12
C VAL A 53 -4.36 -8.92 0.48
N ILE A 54 -5.10 -8.34 -0.49
CA ILE A 54 -6.42 -7.79 -0.21
C ILE A 54 -7.47 -8.91 -0.06
N GLY A 55 -7.47 -9.88 -0.96
CA GLY A 55 -8.41 -11.01 -0.98
C GLY A 55 -8.60 -11.69 0.39
N PRO A 56 -7.54 -12.15 1.08
CA PRO A 56 -7.67 -12.79 2.38
C PRO A 56 -8.16 -11.86 3.50
N ILE A 57 -7.89 -10.55 3.42
CA ILE A 57 -8.33 -9.57 4.41
C ILE A 57 -9.85 -9.36 4.28
N VAL A 58 -10.32 -9.10 3.06
CA VAL A 58 -11.75 -8.88 2.83
C VAL A 58 -12.55 -10.18 2.97
N GLY A 59 -11.97 -11.33 2.63
CA GLY A 59 -12.60 -12.64 2.85
C GLY A 59 -12.92 -12.91 4.33
N GLN A 60 -12.06 -12.52 5.26
CA GLN A 60 -12.35 -12.63 6.70
C GLN A 60 -13.54 -11.76 7.13
N ILE A 61 -13.71 -10.59 6.51
CA ILE A 61 -14.88 -9.74 6.76
C ILE A 61 -16.13 -10.46 6.25
N GLN A 62 -16.05 -11.07 5.06
CA GLN A 62 -17.15 -11.84 4.47
C GLN A 62 -17.63 -12.97 5.40
N GLU A 63 -16.71 -13.77 5.94
CA GLU A 63 -17.05 -14.89 6.83
C GLU A 63 -17.88 -14.45 8.05
N ILE A 64 -17.63 -13.22 8.53
CA ILE A 64 -18.36 -12.63 9.66
C ILE A 64 -19.70 -12.03 9.20
N THR A 65 -19.75 -11.43 8.01
CA THR A 65 -20.93 -10.70 7.52
C THR A 65 -21.93 -11.58 6.75
N GLU A 66 -21.50 -12.72 6.22
CA GLU A 66 -22.32 -13.64 5.40
C GLU A 66 -23.62 -14.07 6.12
N PRO A 67 -23.63 -14.45 7.42
CA PRO A 67 -24.86 -14.89 8.08
C PRO A 67 -25.94 -13.82 8.17
N ILE A 68 -25.55 -12.54 8.16
CA ILE A 68 -26.46 -11.39 8.25
C ILE A 68 -26.68 -10.72 6.89
N GLN A 69 -25.98 -11.15 5.85
CA GLN A 69 -26.10 -10.62 4.49
C GLN A 69 -27.55 -10.58 3.99
N PRO A 70 -28.43 -11.59 4.21
CA PRO A 70 -29.81 -11.51 3.77
C PRO A 70 -30.59 -10.32 4.34
N ILE A 71 -30.22 -9.87 5.55
CA ILE A 71 -30.84 -8.71 6.20
C ILE A 71 -30.24 -7.42 5.63
N ILE A 72 -28.92 -7.38 5.44
CA ILE A 72 -28.23 -6.24 4.84
C ILE A 72 -28.77 -6.00 3.44
N ASP A 73 -28.83 -7.03 2.60
CA ASP A 73 -29.33 -6.96 1.22
C ASP A 73 -30.74 -6.39 1.17
N VAL A 74 -31.66 -6.83 2.04
CA VAL A 74 -33.03 -6.28 2.06
C VAL A 74 -33.06 -4.80 2.44
N LEU A 75 -32.18 -4.39 3.37
CA LEU A 75 -32.13 -3.01 3.85
C LEU A 75 -31.48 -2.07 2.83
N THR A 76 -30.46 -2.54 2.11
CA THR A 76 -29.70 -1.78 1.10
C THR A 76 -30.22 -1.97 -0.33
N TYR A 77 -31.21 -2.84 -0.54
CA TYR A 77 -31.82 -3.03 -1.86
C TYR A 77 -32.59 -1.78 -2.30
N PRO A 78 -32.36 -1.25 -3.52
CA PRO A 78 -33.13 -0.14 -4.07
C PRO A 78 -34.63 -0.46 -4.16
N ILE A 79 -35.49 0.41 -3.65
CA ILE A 79 -36.94 0.19 -3.67
C ILE A 79 -37.45 0.29 -5.12
N PRO A 80 -38.00 -0.81 -5.69
CA PRO A 80 -38.43 -0.82 -7.07
C PRO A 80 -39.55 0.19 -7.32
N VAL A 81 -39.69 0.66 -8.56
CA VAL A 81 -40.65 1.69 -9.01
C VAL A 81 -40.28 3.14 -8.63
N ILE A 82 -39.62 3.36 -7.48
CA ILE A 82 -39.17 4.70 -7.09
C ILE A 82 -37.78 5.02 -7.65
N SER A 83 -36.92 4.02 -7.89
CA SER A 83 -35.61 4.18 -8.54
C SER A 83 -35.71 4.83 -9.93
N ASP A 84 -36.81 4.61 -10.66
CA ASP A 84 -37.03 5.20 -11.99
C ASP A 84 -37.42 6.70 -11.93
N LEU A 85 -37.70 7.21 -10.73
CA LEU A 85 -38.26 8.55 -10.49
C LEU A 85 -37.30 9.49 -9.74
N GLY A 86 -36.09 9.04 -9.39
CA GLY A 86 -35.15 9.79 -8.57
C GLY A 86 -33.88 8.99 -8.20
N PRO A 87 -33.09 9.47 -7.22
CA PRO A 87 -31.94 8.71 -6.72
C PRO A 87 -32.36 7.37 -6.09
N ASP A 88 -31.48 6.38 -6.17
CA ASP A 88 -31.68 5.05 -5.58
C ASP A 88 -31.94 5.18 -4.08
N LEU A 89 -33.19 4.95 -3.69
CA LEU A 89 -33.63 5.05 -2.30
C LEU A 89 -33.85 3.65 -1.73
N THR A 90 -33.15 3.34 -0.64
CA THR A 90 -33.23 2.05 0.05
C THR A 90 -34.08 2.16 1.33
N LEU A 91 -34.47 1.01 1.91
CA LEU A 91 -35.16 1.01 3.21
C LEU A 91 -34.29 1.59 4.33
N LEU A 92 -32.98 1.35 4.22
CA LEU A 92 -31.97 1.87 5.11
C LEU A 92 -31.86 3.39 5.03
N ASP A 93 -31.89 3.98 3.83
CA ASP A 93 -31.83 5.43 3.66
C ASP A 93 -33.05 6.13 4.27
N ILE A 94 -34.23 5.51 4.15
CA ILE A 94 -35.46 5.98 4.79
C ILE A 94 -35.31 5.93 6.32
N ALA A 95 -34.79 4.84 6.87
CA ALA A 95 -34.54 4.71 8.30
C ALA A 95 -33.53 5.77 8.80
N GLY A 96 -32.50 6.06 7.99
CA GLY A 96 -31.54 7.13 8.23
C GLY A 96 -32.19 8.52 8.22
N TYR A 97 -33.04 8.81 7.24
CA TYR A 97 -33.76 10.08 7.15
C TYR A 97 -34.71 10.31 8.34
N LEU A 98 -35.31 9.23 8.85
CA LEU A 98 -36.20 9.28 10.01
C LEU A 98 -35.46 9.33 11.36
N GLY A 99 -34.12 9.28 11.35
CA GLY A 99 -33.27 9.40 12.54
C GLY A 99 -33.20 8.16 13.43
N GLY A 100 -33.66 7.00 12.95
CA GLY A 100 -33.68 5.77 13.76
C GLY A 100 -32.37 4.98 13.76
N VAL A 101 -31.56 5.12 12.71
CA VAL A 101 -30.33 4.33 12.48
C VAL A 101 -29.38 5.13 11.60
N ASP A 102 -28.07 5.05 11.85
CA ASP A 102 -27.08 5.57 10.90
C ASP A 102 -26.84 4.56 9.75
N PRO A 103 -27.17 4.91 8.50
CA PRO A 103 -27.05 3.98 7.38
C PRO A 103 -25.59 3.71 6.95
N ARG A 104 -24.63 4.54 7.40
CA ARG A 104 -23.26 4.53 6.90
C ARG A 104 -22.54 3.21 7.10
N LEU A 105 -22.70 2.56 8.26
CA LEU A 105 -22.04 1.27 8.50
C LEU A 105 -22.58 0.17 7.59
N LEU A 106 -23.89 0.08 7.42
CA LEU A 106 -24.47 -0.96 6.58
C LEU A 106 -24.10 -0.76 5.12
N HIS A 107 -24.03 0.50 4.65
CA HIS A 107 -23.49 0.82 3.33
C HIS A 107 -22.00 0.46 3.22
N ALA A 108 -21.18 0.78 4.23
CA ALA A 108 -19.76 0.41 4.24
C ALA A 108 -19.55 -1.13 4.18
N ILE A 109 -20.38 -1.90 4.89
CA ILE A 109 -20.35 -3.38 4.81
C ILE A 109 -20.80 -3.85 3.42
N ALA A 110 -21.87 -3.27 2.86
CA ALA A 110 -22.33 -3.60 1.52
C ALA A 110 -21.28 -3.30 0.44
N ASP A 111 -20.56 -2.19 0.58
CA ASP A 111 -19.43 -1.81 -0.29
C ASP A 111 -18.32 -2.86 -0.21
N VAL A 112 -17.95 -3.32 1.00
CA VAL A 112 -16.96 -4.39 1.19
C VAL A 112 -17.41 -5.72 0.57
N ILE A 113 -18.68 -6.11 0.76
CA ILE A 113 -19.25 -7.32 0.15
C ILE A 113 -19.21 -7.22 -1.39
N THR A 114 -19.54 -6.06 -1.94
CA THR A 114 -19.48 -5.81 -3.38
C THR A 114 -18.05 -5.93 -3.91
N LEU A 115 -17.08 -5.37 -3.18
CA LEU A 115 -15.66 -5.50 -3.48
C LEU A 115 -15.19 -6.97 -3.47
N ILE A 116 -15.58 -7.75 -2.46
CA ILE A 116 -15.20 -9.17 -2.41
C ILE A 116 -15.67 -9.91 -3.67
N ASN A 117 -16.88 -9.61 -4.14
CA ASN A 117 -17.45 -10.23 -5.32
C ASN A 117 -16.82 -9.75 -6.63
N SER A 118 -16.09 -8.63 -6.63
CA SER A 118 -15.36 -8.12 -7.81
C SER A 118 -13.93 -8.62 -7.89
N ILE A 119 -13.33 -9.10 -6.80
CA ILE A 119 -11.96 -9.62 -6.78
C ILE A 119 -11.87 -10.90 -7.65
N PRO A 120 -11.04 -10.92 -8.70
CA PRO A 120 -10.83 -12.11 -9.50
C PRO A 120 -10.11 -13.18 -8.67
N ASN A 121 -10.31 -14.45 -9.04
CA ASN A 121 -9.57 -15.53 -8.41
C ASN A 121 -8.06 -15.33 -8.69
N PRO A 122 -7.15 -15.48 -7.69
CA PRO A 122 -5.70 -15.39 -7.87
C PRO A 122 -5.17 -16.16 -9.07
N ASP A 123 -5.72 -17.35 -9.33
CA ASP A 123 -5.29 -18.21 -10.45
C ASP A 123 -5.65 -17.64 -11.85
N THR A 124 -6.49 -16.60 -11.86
CA THR A 124 -7.01 -15.93 -13.07
C THR A 124 -6.73 -14.43 -13.09
N ALA A 125 -6.06 -13.89 -12.07
CA ALA A 125 -5.75 -12.48 -11.99
C ALA A 125 -4.84 -12.10 -13.17
N GLU A 126 -5.27 -11.12 -13.96
CA GLU A 126 -4.42 -10.56 -15.00
C GLU A 126 -3.21 -9.87 -14.35
N THR A 127 -2.01 -10.17 -14.85
CA THR A 127 -0.79 -9.53 -14.38
C THR A 127 -0.84 -8.05 -14.73
N LEU A 128 -0.80 -7.19 -13.73
CA LEU A 128 -0.84 -5.75 -13.92
C LEU A 128 0.34 -5.13 -13.18
N LEU A 129 1.39 -4.81 -13.93
CA LEU A 129 2.65 -4.35 -13.37
C LEU A 129 2.64 -2.84 -13.15
N LEU A 130 2.68 -2.42 -11.89
CA LEU A 130 2.91 -1.06 -11.46
C LEU A 130 4.40 -0.85 -11.22
N ASN A 131 5.01 0.03 -12.01
CA ASN A 131 6.43 0.33 -11.94
C ASN A 131 6.67 1.61 -11.11
N PHE A 132 7.49 1.50 -10.07
CA PHE A 132 7.91 2.58 -9.18
C PHE A 132 9.25 3.20 -9.62
N GLY A 133 9.84 2.72 -10.71
CA GLY A 133 11.10 3.18 -11.24
C GLY A 133 12.30 2.72 -10.42
N ASP A 134 13.40 3.47 -10.59
CA ASP A 134 14.66 3.24 -9.91
C ASP A 134 14.77 4.14 -8.67
N MET A 135 15.32 3.62 -7.59
CA MET A 135 15.57 4.37 -6.35
C MET A 135 17.06 4.40 -6.02
N THR A 136 17.69 5.56 -6.23
CA THR A 136 19.15 5.71 -6.16
C THR A 136 19.67 6.12 -4.78
N ILE A 137 19.90 5.18 -3.86
CA ILE A 137 20.42 5.43 -2.51
C ILE A 137 21.71 6.27 -2.48
N TYR A 138 22.64 5.97 -3.38
CA TYR A 138 23.93 6.66 -3.48
C TYR A 138 24.36 6.76 -4.95
N LYS A 139 24.82 7.95 -5.38
CA LYS A 139 25.43 8.16 -6.69
C LYS A 139 26.56 9.16 -6.62
N ALA A 140 27.77 8.70 -6.93
CA ALA A 140 28.91 9.57 -7.13
C ALA A 140 29.01 10.00 -8.60
N VAL A 141 29.10 11.31 -8.83
CA VAL A 141 29.38 11.90 -10.14
C VAL A 141 30.86 12.22 -10.20
N TYR A 142 31.53 11.67 -11.21
CA TYR A 142 32.97 11.84 -11.41
C TYR A 142 33.23 12.77 -12.60
N ASN A 143 34.30 13.56 -12.53
CA ASN A 143 34.84 14.24 -13.69
C ASN A 143 35.63 13.28 -14.60
N GLU A 144 36.14 13.79 -15.73
CA GLU A 144 36.97 13.05 -16.67
C GLU A 144 38.32 12.57 -16.08
N PHE A 145 38.70 13.08 -14.91
CA PHE A 145 39.93 12.74 -14.19
C PHE A 145 39.71 11.71 -13.08
N GLY A 146 38.47 11.26 -12.85
CA GLY A 146 38.14 10.30 -11.81
C GLY A 146 37.97 10.90 -10.42
N ASP A 147 37.91 12.23 -10.30
CA ASP A 147 37.57 12.88 -9.03
C ASP A 147 36.06 13.02 -8.88
N ILE A 148 35.56 12.82 -7.66
CA ILE A 148 34.17 13.07 -7.31
C ILE A 148 33.90 14.59 -7.37
N ILE A 149 32.90 15.00 -8.15
CA ILE A 149 32.50 16.41 -8.33
C ILE A 149 31.11 16.73 -7.78
N SER A 150 30.28 15.71 -7.56
CA SER A 150 29.05 15.81 -6.77
C SER A 150 28.67 14.43 -6.26
N GLU A 151 28.16 14.36 -5.04
CA GLU A 151 27.53 13.18 -4.47
C GLU A 151 26.05 13.47 -4.33
N ASP A 152 25.22 12.60 -4.90
CA ASP A 152 23.78 12.61 -4.70
C ASP A 152 23.45 11.41 -3.83
N SER A 153 23.20 11.66 -2.54
CA SER A 153 23.06 10.62 -1.52
C SER A 153 21.82 10.86 -0.66
N PHE A 154 21.05 9.79 -0.44
CA PHE A 154 19.85 9.79 0.40
C PHE A 154 20.15 10.26 1.84
N THR A 155 21.37 10.05 2.32
CA THR A 155 21.90 10.56 3.60
C THR A 155 23.39 10.85 3.52
N GLU A 156 23.96 11.33 4.64
CA GLU A 156 25.39 11.32 4.94
C GLU A 156 25.88 9.87 5.10
N PHE A 157 25.69 9.07 4.04
CA PHE A 157 25.97 7.63 4.00
C PHE A 157 27.46 7.43 3.76
N ASP A 158 28.26 7.58 4.82
CA ASP A 158 29.70 7.37 4.73
C ASP A 158 30.05 5.87 4.82
N LEU A 159 29.90 5.16 3.69
CA LEU A 159 30.35 3.77 3.54
C LEU A 159 31.87 3.60 3.63
N SER A 160 32.63 4.70 3.74
CA SER A 160 34.08 4.66 3.92
C SER A 160 34.52 4.67 5.39
N ASP A 161 33.61 4.93 6.34
CA ASP A 161 33.90 4.86 7.77
C ASP A 161 33.81 3.40 8.26
N PRO A 162 34.94 2.74 8.61
CA PRO A 162 34.93 1.37 9.13
C PRO A 162 34.28 1.25 10.53
N ASN A 163 33.94 2.36 11.19
CA ASN A 163 33.19 2.38 12.45
C ASN A 163 31.69 2.65 12.24
N SER A 164 31.25 2.85 10.99
CA SER A 164 29.84 3.02 10.70
C SER A 164 29.09 1.69 10.92
N ASP A 165 28.05 1.75 11.74
CA ASP A 165 27.16 0.61 11.96
C ASP A 165 26.06 0.65 10.89
N PRO A 166 25.96 -0.38 10.02
CA PRO A 166 24.97 -0.43 8.94
C PRO A 166 23.53 -0.29 9.45
N GLU A 167 23.24 -0.83 10.64
CA GLU A 167 21.92 -0.71 11.25
C GLU A 167 21.67 0.73 11.71
N ALA A 168 22.67 1.39 12.29
CA ALA A 168 22.57 2.79 12.71
C ALA A 168 22.46 3.75 11.52
N MET A 169 23.12 3.44 10.40
CA MET A 169 22.97 4.20 9.15
C MET A 169 21.57 4.04 8.58
N LEU A 170 21.05 2.81 8.55
CA LEU A 170 19.67 2.54 8.13
C LEU A 170 18.65 3.24 9.04
N ASP A 171 18.85 3.23 10.35
CA ASP A 171 18.01 3.97 11.29
C ASP A 171 18.09 5.47 11.03
N THR A 172 19.27 6.02 10.79
CA THR A 172 19.43 7.44 10.43
C THR A 172 18.71 7.77 9.12
N VAL A 173 18.77 6.90 8.11
CA VAL A 173 18.02 7.06 6.86
C VAL A 173 16.52 7.07 7.11
N MET A 174 16.01 6.15 7.92
CA MET A 174 14.59 6.05 8.25
C MET A 174 14.09 7.16 9.16
N ASP A 175 14.93 7.65 10.06
CA ASP A 175 14.64 8.77 10.98
C ASP A 175 14.62 10.11 10.23
N ASN A 176 15.28 10.20 9.07
CA ASN A 176 15.17 11.32 8.14
C ASN A 176 13.96 11.18 7.19
N ALA A 177 12.82 10.71 7.72
CA ALA A 177 11.58 10.53 6.96
C ALA A 177 11.17 11.78 6.15
N ASP A 178 11.36 12.98 6.70
CA ASP A 178 11.05 14.24 6.00
C ASP A 178 11.87 14.42 4.71
N LYS A 179 13.14 13.98 4.71
CA LYS A 179 13.99 14.02 3.51
C LYS A 179 13.53 12.96 2.50
N LEU A 180 13.21 11.76 2.96
CA LEU A 180 12.67 10.68 2.12
C LEU A 180 11.36 11.10 1.45
N ILE A 181 10.45 11.70 2.20
CA ILE A 181 9.17 12.21 1.70
C ILE A 181 9.41 13.34 0.69
N SER A 182 10.28 14.30 0.98
CA SER A 182 10.54 15.42 0.05
C SER A 182 11.14 14.95 -1.29
N MET A 183 11.98 13.91 -1.27
CA MET A 183 12.55 13.32 -2.48
C MET A 183 11.53 12.47 -3.23
N ALA A 184 10.70 11.72 -2.49
CA ALA A 184 9.59 10.97 -3.06
C ALA A 184 8.60 11.90 -3.77
N GLU A 185 8.24 13.03 -3.15
CA GLU A 185 7.41 14.06 -3.79
C GLU A 185 8.09 14.67 -5.03
N GLU A 186 9.41 14.88 -5.02
CA GLU A 186 10.15 15.37 -6.19
C GLU A 186 10.17 14.36 -7.36
N VAL A 187 10.32 13.07 -7.05
CA VAL A 187 10.44 11.99 -8.04
C VAL A 187 9.08 11.57 -8.59
N PHE A 188 8.08 11.40 -7.72
CA PHE A 188 6.78 10.83 -8.07
C PHE A 188 5.69 11.90 -8.24
N GLY A 189 5.79 13.03 -7.53
CA GLY A 189 4.76 14.05 -7.50
C GLY A 189 3.53 13.68 -6.65
N ASP A 190 2.67 14.66 -6.41
CA ASP A 190 1.41 14.46 -5.68
C ASP A 190 0.46 13.54 -6.45
N ASN A 191 -0.21 12.63 -5.72
CA ASN A 191 -1.20 11.68 -6.26
C ASN A 191 -0.66 10.81 -7.41
N TRP A 192 0.66 10.55 -7.45
CA TRP A 192 1.29 9.75 -8.50
C TRP A 192 0.60 8.40 -8.71
N PHE A 193 0.21 7.74 -7.61
CA PHE A 193 -0.43 6.44 -7.65
C PHE A 193 -1.80 6.50 -8.32
N THR A 194 -2.65 7.44 -7.90
CA THR A 194 -3.98 7.63 -8.49
C THR A 194 -3.89 8.01 -9.97
N ASN A 195 -2.95 8.90 -10.34
CA ASN A 195 -2.73 9.28 -11.74
C ASN A 195 -2.28 8.08 -12.58
N THR A 196 -1.36 7.27 -12.05
CA THR A 196 -0.88 6.06 -12.74
C THR A 196 -2.01 5.04 -12.89
N LEU A 197 -2.85 4.90 -11.87
CA LEU A 197 -3.97 3.98 -11.87
C LEU A 197 -5.06 4.37 -12.87
N ASP A 198 -5.37 5.67 -13.02
CA ASP A 198 -6.34 6.19 -14.01
C ASP A 198 -5.90 5.91 -15.46
N ASP A 199 -4.58 5.86 -15.69
CA ASP A 199 -3.99 5.52 -16.99
C ASP A 199 -3.90 3.98 -17.22
N MET A 200 -4.04 3.16 -16.17
CA MET A 200 -3.99 1.70 -16.27
C MET A 200 -5.31 1.12 -16.79
N VAL A 201 -5.20 0.07 -17.61
CA VAL A 201 -6.36 -0.70 -18.10
C VAL A 201 -6.25 -2.12 -17.59
N GLY A 202 -7.28 -2.58 -16.87
CA GLY A 202 -7.38 -3.96 -16.41
C GLY A 202 -8.26 -4.10 -15.17
N THR A 203 -8.76 -5.30 -14.91
CA THR A 203 -9.67 -5.56 -13.78
C THR A 203 -9.04 -5.22 -12.42
N ALA A 204 -7.74 -5.47 -12.24
CA ALA A 204 -7.04 -5.09 -11.01
C ALA A 204 -6.97 -3.56 -10.81
N ALA A 205 -6.84 -2.79 -11.91
CA ALA A 205 -6.88 -1.33 -11.85
C ALA A 205 -8.27 -0.83 -11.44
N ASP A 206 -9.32 -1.36 -12.10
CA ASP A 206 -10.72 -1.03 -11.80
C ASP A 206 -11.08 -1.31 -10.33
N ILE A 207 -10.58 -2.43 -9.78
CA ILE A 207 -10.78 -2.78 -8.38
C ILE A 207 -10.07 -1.79 -7.47
N MET A 208 -8.79 -1.52 -7.71
CA MET A 208 -8.00 -0.58 -6.90
C MET A 208 -8.59 0.84 -6.94
N ASP A 209 -9.16 1.26 -8.07
CA ASP A 209 -9.84 2.55 -8.23
C ASP A 209 -11.15 2.56 -7.42
N SER A 210 -11.97 1.51 -7.55
CA SER A 210 -13.20 1.37 -6.78
C SER A 210 -12.96 1.38 -5.26
N MET A 211 -11.83 0.84 -4.80
CA MET A 211 -11.44 0.81 -3.39
C MET A 211 -11.04 2.19 -2.84
N GLN A 212 -10.40 3.01 -3.67
CA GLN A 212 -10.03 4.39 -3.30
C GLN A 212 -11.20 5.35 -3.41
N SER A 213 -12.19 5.02 -4.24
CA SER A 213 -13.42 5.79 -4.35
C SER A 213 -14.18 5.80 -3.01
N LYS A 214 -14.76 6.96 -2.67
CA LYS A 214 -15.55 7.08 -1.44
C LYS A 214 -16.88 6.36 -1.65
N GLY A 215 -17.05 5.21 -0.98
CA GLY A 215 -18.27 4.42 -1.02
C GLY A 215 -19.49 5.13 -0.43
N ALA A 216 -20.68 4.54 -0.58
CA ALA A 216 -21.94 5.10 -0.09
C ALA A 216 -21.94 5.30 1.44
N GLY A 217 -21.19 4.46 2.16
CA GLY A 217 -20.98 4.59 3.62
C GLY A 217 -20.03 5.71 4.03
N GLY A 218 -19.37 6.35 3.07
CA GLY A 218 -18.30 7.33 3.31
C GLY A 218 -16.97 6.71 3.75
N SER A 219 -16.90 5.38 3.84
CA SER A 219 -15.69 4.60 4.02
C SER A 219 -14.83 4.62 2.76
N LYS A 220 -13.51 4.60 2.95
CA LYS A 220 -12.54 4.43 1.87
C LYS A 220 -11.45 3.46 2.31
N PHE A 221 -10.98 2.62 1.38
CA PHE A 221 -9.67 2.02 1.55
C PHE A 221 -8.62 3.09 1.23
N ALA A 222 -7.51 3.04 1.93
CA ALA A 222 -6.32 3.78 1.54
C ALA A 222 -5.14 2.82 1.51
N PHE A 223 -4.19 3.12 0.64
CA PHE A 223 -3.00 2.31 0.43
C PHE A 223 -1.77 3.17 0.74
N PRO A 224 -1.44 3.39 2.03
CA PRO A 224 -0.34 4.27 2.41
C PRO A 224 0.99 3.87 1.77
N ILE A 225 1.22 2.57 1.54
CA ILE A 225 2.39 2.05 0.83
C ILE A 225 2.54 2.59 -0.60
N PHE A 226 1.46 2.96 -1.28
CA PHE A 226 1.50 3.53 -2.63
C PHE A 226 1.38 5.04 -2.62
N GLU A 227 0.73 5.62 -1.61
CA GLU A 227 0.65 7.07 -1.46
C GLU A 227 1.96 7.68 -0.93
N ASP A 228 2.73 6.90 -0.15
CA ASP A 228 4.01 7.29 0.44
C ASP A 228 5.14 6.35 -0.03
N PRO A 229 5.94 6.75 -1.04
CA PRO A 229 7.08 5.96 -1.51
C PRO A 229 8.14 5.68 -0.42
N ALA A 230 8.20 6.47 0.66
CA ALA A 230 9.10 6.19 1.79
C ALA A 230 8.71 4.89 2.51
N GLN A 231 7.43 4.50 2.49
CA GLN A 231 6.97 3.19 2.99
C GLN A 231 7.52 2.05 2.12
N VAL A 232 7.56 2.22 0.79
CA VAL A 232 8.13 1.23 -0.14
C VAL A 232 9.62 1.05 0.13
N PHE A 233 10.30 2.18 0.29
CA PHE A 233 11.72 2.20 0.64
C PHE A 233 11.99 1.54 2.00
N GLY A 234 11.21 1.87 3.02
CA GLY A 234 11.27 1.21 4.32
C GLY A 234 11.05 -0.30 4.22
N LEU A 235 10.03 -0.73 3.47
CA LEU A 235 9.73 -2.15 3.25
C LEU A 235 10.90 -2.89 2.60
N LEU A 236 11.49 -2.30 1.56
CA LEU A 236 12.66 -2.85 0.87
C LEU A 236 13.91 -2.91 1.75
N MET A 237 13.99 -2.09 2.79
CA MET A 237 15.05 -2.15 3.80
C MET A 237 14.65 -3.00 5.04
N GLY A 238 13.50 -3.66 5.01
CA GLY A 238 13.04 -4.57 6.05
C GLY A 238 12.38 -3.90 7.25
N LYS A 239 11.93 -2.65 7.10
CA LYS A 239 11.15 -1.93 8.09
C LYS A 239 9.65 -2.24 7.93
N PRO A 240 8.86 -2.15 9.00
CA PRO A 240 7.42 -2.31 8.91
C PRO A 240 6.81 -1.18 8.07
N ALA A 241 5.87 -1.54 7.20
CA ALA A 241 5.13 -0.60 6.37
C ALA A 241 3.63 -0.88 6.45
N VAL A 242 2.81 0.16 6.31
CA VAL A 242 1.35 0.05 6.32
C VAL A 242 0.85 -0.17 4.90
N LEU A 243 0.42 -1.40 4.59
CA LEU A 243 -0.02 -1.77 3.24
C LEU A 243 -1.42 -1.24 2.91
N VAL A 244 -2.36 -1.45 3.82
CA VAL A 244 -3.77 -1.09 3.61
C VAL A 244 -4.37 -0.58 4.90
N THR A 245 -5.22 0.42 4.79
CA THR A 245 -6.06 0.90 5.88
C THR A 245 -7.50 1.00 5.41
N TYR A 246 -8.44 0.83 6.33
CA TYR A 246 -9.87 0.94 6.05
C TYR A 246 -10.52 1.76 7.15
N ASP A 247 -11.14 2.88 6.76
CA ASP A 247 -11.87 3.76 7.69
C ASP A 247 -13.35 3.37 7.70
N MET A 248 -13.76 2.63 8.73
CA MET A 248 -15.13 2.17 8.89
C MET A 248 -15.93 3.16 9.76
N PRO A 249 -17.11 3.62 9.30
CA PRO A 249 -17.96 4.49 10.11
C PRO A 249 -18.45 3.77 11.39
N PRO A 250 -18.64 4.50 12.49
CA PRO A 250 -19.06 3.90 13.75
C PRO A 250 -20.49 3.38 13.69
N LEU A 251 -20.75 2.31 14.44
CA LEU A 251 -22.10 1.78 14.61
C LEU A 251 -22.90 2.62 15.61
N THR A 252 -23.87 3.38 15.12
CA THR A 252 -24.80 4.12 16.00
C THR A 252 -26.24 3.70 15.75
N PHE A 253 -26.86 3.17 16.80
CA PHE A 253 -28.28 2.87 16.84
C PHE A 253 -28.92 3.66 17.98
N GLU A 254 -29.99 4.40 17.68
CA GLU A 254 -30.85 5.00 18.70
C GLU A 254 -32.16 4.22 18.75
N PHE A 255 -32.24 3.24 19.67
CA PHE A 255 -33.47 2.49 19.91
C PHE A 255 -34.22 3.07 21.12
N GLU A 256 -35.29 3.85 20.88
CA GLU A 256 -36.28 4.16 21.90
C GLU A 256 -37.39 3.08 21.92
N TYR A 257 -37.23 2.05 22.78
CA TYR A 257 -38.29 1.08 23.03
C TYR A 257 -39.31 1.63 24.03
N THR A 258 -40.44 2.14 23.53
CA THR A 258 -41.58 2.55 24.38
C THR A 258 -42.66 1.48 24.34
N GLN A 259 -42.81 0.70 25.42
CA GLN A 259 -43.92 -0.22 25.61
C GLN A 259 -44.99 0.42 26.49
N PHE A 260 -46.14 0.76 25.88
CA PHE A 260 -47.30 1.24 26.62
C PHE A 260 -48.21 0.04 26.97
N PHE A 261 -48.41 -0.22 28.25
CA PHE A 261 -49.44 -1.15 28.72
C PHE A 261 -50.68 -0.35 29.15
N PRO A 262 -51.82 -0.45 28.43
CA PRO A 262 -53.09 0.05 28.96
C PRO A 262 -53.53 -0.82 30.16
N PHE A 263 -53.87 -0.16 31.26
CA PHE A 263 -54.49 -0.78 32.44
C PHE A 263 -55.98 -1.06 32.22
#